data_AF-A0A848TB51-F1
#
_entry.id   AF-A0A848TB51-F1
#
_cell.length_a   1.000
_cell.length_b   1.000
_cell.length_c   1.000
_cell.angle_alpha   90.00
_cell.angle_beta   90.00
_cell.angle_gamma   90.00
#
_symmetry.space_group_name_H-M   'P 1'
#
loop_
_entity.id
_entity.type
_entity.pdbx_description
1 polymer ?
#
loop_
_entity_poly.entity_id
_entity_poly.type
_entity_poly.pdbx_seq_one_letter_code
_entity_poly.pdbx_strand_id
1 'polypeptide(L)'
;RVPEVDANSQKNAEATTRVRMTGKVLGSQGFAQEFEREIDVTVTCLSIWCGTAITDQDILAAVRLTDDAPVLEVGPCGGMAIPLEGADVDGLLRCHRTGDCPPM
;
A
#
# COMPACT_ATOMS: atom_id res chain seq x y z
N ARG A 1 -0.54 -9.53 -9.47
CA ARG A 1 -1.52 -10.46 -10.09
C ARG A 1 -2.80 -10.41 -9.27
N VAL A 2 -3.98 -10.35 -9.88
CA VAL A 2 -5.27 -10.40 -9.15
C VAL A 2 -5.69 -11.87 -9.00
N PRO A 3 -6.18 -12.32 -7.84
CA PRO A 3 -6.65 -13.70 -7.65
C PRO A 3 -7.96 -13.94 -8.42
N GLU A 4 -8.22 -15.20 -8.77
CA GLU A 4 -9.50 -15.63 -9.35
C GLU A 4 -10.58 -15.64 -8.27
N VAL A 5 -11.72 -15.00 -8.53
CA VAL A 5 -12.83 -14.85 -7.57
C VAL A 5 -14.06 -15.63 -8.03
N ASP A 6 -14.64 -16.43 -7.13
CA ASP A 6 -15.92 -17.10 -7.34
C ASP A 6 -17.05 -16.23 -6.79
N ALA A 7 -17.90 -15.71 -7.68
CA ALA A 7 -19.02 -14.84 -7.33
C ALA A 7 -20.10 -15.53 -6.46
N ASN A 8 -20.11 -16.86 -6.38
CA ASN A 8 -21.06 -17.63 -5.57
C ASN A 8 -20.48 -18.06 -4.21
N SER A 9 -19.23 -17.67 -3.91
CA SER A 9 -18.54 -17.98 -2.66
C SER A 9 -18.35 -16.71 -1.84
N GLN A 10 -18.61 -16.80 -0.53
CA GLN A 10 -18.31 -15.71 0.41
C GLN A 10 -16.86 -15.75 0.94
N LYS A 11 -16.00 -16.61 0.35
CA LYS A 11 -14.60 -16.68 0.77
C LYS A 11 -13.82 -15.49 0.24
N ASN A 12 -13.03 -14.88 1.12
CA ASN A 12 -11.98 -13.96 0.70
C ASN A 12 -10.95 -14.73 -0.14
N ALA A 13 -10.57 -14.16 -1.27
CA ALA A 13 -9.48 -14.64 -2.10
C ALA A 13 -8.29 -13.69 -1.95
N GLU A 14 -7.09 -14.24 -1.96
CA GLU A 14 -5.86 -13.45 -1.93
C GLU A 14 -4.80 -14.02 -2.87
N ALA A 15 -3.96 -13.15 -3.40
CA ALA A 15 -2.78 -13.54 -4.16
C ALA A 15 -1.60 -12.65 -3.79
N THR A 16 -0.47 -13.28 -3.47
CA THR A 16 0.79 -12.58 -3.20
C THR A 16 1.69 -12.64 -4.43
N THR A 17 2.37 -11.54 -4.73
CA THR A 17 3.40 -11.46 -5.77
C THR A 17 4.58 -10.66 -5.24
N ARG A 18 5.78 -11.19 -5.41
CA ARG A 18 7.01 -10.47 -5.08
C ARG A 18 7.37 -9.49 -6.19
N VAL A 19 7.66 -8.24 -5.84
CA VAL A 19 8.02 -7.18 -6.77
C VAL A 19 9.19 -6.35 -6.23
N ARG A 20 9.96 -5.72 -7.12
CA ARG A 20 10.90 -4.66 -6.75
C ARG A 20 10.12 -3.36 -6.57
N MET A 21 10.22 -2.74 -5.39
CA MET A 21 9.68 -1.41 -5.14
C MET A 21 10.83 -0.42 -4.96
N THR A 22 10.72 0.71 -5.68
CA THR A 22 11.65 1.84 -5.63
C THR A 22 10.91 3.10 -5.20
N GLY A 23 11.54 3.96 -4.41
CA GLY A 23 10.94 5.23 -4.00
C GLY A 23 11.67 5.85 -2.81
N LYS A 24 10.92 6.54 -1.96
CA LYS A 24 11.43 7.16 -0.73
C LYS A 24 10.69 6.63 0.48
N VAL A 25 11.39 6.46 1.60
CA VAL A 25 10.79 6.04 2.88
C VAL A 25 10.61 7.22 3.83
N LEU A 26 9.48 7.23 4.55
CA LEU A 26 9.21 8.22 5.58
C LEU A 26 10.10 7.97 6.80
N GLY A 27 10.94 8.95 7.13
CA GLY A 27 11.68 8.99 8.38
C GLY A 27 11.62 10.36 9.04
N SER A 28 12.49 10.60 10.02
CA SER A 28 12.53 11.86 10.78
C SER A 28 12.75 13.12 9.92
N GLN A 29 13.35 12.97 8.74
CA GLN A 29 13.57 14.05 7.77
C GLN A 29 12.51 14.06 6.64
N GLY A 30 11.41 13.32 6.79
CA GLY A 30 10.43 13.09 5.73
C GLY A 30 10.87 12.00 4.75
N PHE A 31 10.36 12.05 3.52
CA PHE A 31 10.67 11.14 2.42
C PHE A 31 12.05 11.41 1.77
N ALA A 32 13.12 11.37 2.57
CA ALA A 32 14.47 11.72 2.12
C ALA A 32 15.33 10.49 1.75
N GLN A 33 15.17 9.38 2.49
CA GLN A 33 15.98 8.17 2.29
C GLN A 33 15.42 7.36 1.12
N GLU A 34 16.32 6.87 0.25
CA GLU A 34 15.97 5.93 -0.82
C GLU A 34 15.41 4.63 -0.24
N PHE A 35 14.34 4.15 -0.86
CA PHE A 35 13.77 2.84 -0.61
C PHE A 35 13.92 2.00 -1.88
N GLU A 36 14.71 0.94 -1.79
CA GLU A 36 14.82 -0.07 -2.84
C GLU A 36 14.88 -1.46 -2.20
N ARG A 37 13.79 -2.20 -2.30
CA ARG A 37 13.63 -3.54 -1.71
C ARG A 37 12.75 -4.41 -2.59
N GLU A 38 12.94 -5.72 -2.49
CA GLU A 38 11.89 -6.65 -2.87
C GLU A 38 10.84 -6.65 -1.76
N ILE A 39 9.57 -6.53 -2.15
CA ILE A 39 8.43 -6.57 -1.25
C ILE A 39 7.41 -7.58 -1.76
N ASP A 40 6.62 -8.13 -0.85
CA ASP A 40 5.50 -8.98 -1.18
C ASP A 40 4.23 -8.12 -1.27
N VAL A 41 3.60 -8.08 -2.44
CA VAL A 41 2.32 -7.40 -2.66
C VAL A 41 1.21 -8.42 -2.57
N THR A 42 0.36 -8.30 -1.55
CA THR A 42 -0.78 -9.18 -1.34
C THR A 42 -2.07 -8.45 -1.75
N VAL A 43 -2.67 -8.91 -2.83
CA VAL A 43 -3.98 -8.43 -3.29
C VAL A 43 -5.06 -9.26 -2.62
N THR A 44 -5.97 -8.60 -1.91
CA THR A 44 -7.14 -9.25 -1.30
C THR A 44 -8.41 -8.88 -2.06
N CYS A 45 -9.37 -9.82 -2.08
CA CYS A 45 -10.69 -9.60 -2.65
C CYS A 45 -11.78 -9.88 -1.62
N LEU A 46 -12.78 -9.01 -1.62
CA LEU A 46 -14.03 -9.18 -0.91
C LEU A 46 -15.12 -9.51 -1.94
N SER A 47 -15.44 -10.80 -2.06
CA SER A 47 -16.29 -11.31 -3.14
C SER A 47 -15.72 -10.92 -4.51
N ILE A 48 -16.48 -10.26 -5.37
CA ILE A 48 -16.06 -9.84 -6.71
C ILE A 48 -15.15 -8.59 -6.73
N TRP A 49 -14.97 -7.94 -5.58
CA TRP A 49 -14.20 -6.69 -5.48
C TRP A 49 -12.80 -7.01 -5.03
N CYS A 50 -11.83 -6.89 -5.93
CA CYS A 50 -10.42 -7.06 -5.62
C CYS A 50 -9.74 -5.71 -5.41
N GLY A 51 -8.72 -5.71 -4.56
CA GLY A 51 -7.76 -4.62 -4.55
C GLY A 51 -7.12 -4.47 -5.92
N THR A 52 -7.07 -3.25 -6.42
CA THR A 52 -6.38 -2.96 -7.67
C THR A 52 -4.89 -2.94 -7.37
N ALA A 53 -4.14 -3.93 -7.85
CA ALA A 53 -2.69 -3.88 -7.81
C ALA A 53 -2.25 -2.58 -8.50
N ILE A 54 -1.49 -1.77 -7.77
CA ILE A 54 -1.18 -0.40 -8.14
C ILE A 54 -0.56 -0.33 -9.54
N THR A 55 -1.02 0.72 -10.23
CA THR A 55 -0.77 1.07 -11.63
C THR A 55 0.68 1.49 -11.87
N ASP A 56 0.95 1.90 -13.09
CA ASP A 56 2.11 2.65 -13.58
C ASP A 56 2.28 4.06 -12.97
N GLN A 57 1.61 4.36 -11.86
CA GLN A 57 1.66 5.66 -11.18
C GLN A 57 2.37 5.59 -9.83
N ASP A 58 2.95 6.72 -9.41
CA ASP A 58 3.51 6.86 -8.08
C ASP A 58 2.41 6.81 -7.00
N ILE A 59 2.75 6.19 -5.88
CA ILE A 59 1.83 5.95 -4.78
C ILE A 59 2.42 6.35 -3.44
N LEU A 60 1.54 6.70 -2.52
CA LEU A 60 1.83 6.73 -1.10
C LEU A 60 1.38 5.39 -0.49
N ALA A 61 2.31 4.65 0.08
CA ALA A 61 2.05 3.33 0.66
C ALA A 61 2.58 3.19 2.08
N ALA A 62 1.81 2.52 2.93
CA ALA A 62 2.25 2.03 4.21
C ALA A 62 2.60 0.54 4.09
N VAL A 63 3.90 0.28 3.97
CA VAL A 63 4.44 -1.07 3.88
C VAL A 63 4.65 -1.63 5.29
N ARG A 64 4.10 -2.81 5.55
CA ARG A 64 4.28 -3.53 6.81
C ARG A 64 5.66 -4.20 6.81
N LEU A 65 6.51 -3.88 7.77
CA LEU A 65 7.76 -4.61 7.95
C LEU A 65 7.48 -5.93 8.68
N THR A 66 7.98 -7.03 8.12
CA THR A 66 7.91 -8.37 8.73
C THR A 66 9.31 -8.95 8.83
N ASP A 67 9.46 -10.07 9.54
CA ASP A 67 10.74 -10.77 9.70
C ASP A 67 11.24 -11.41 8.39
N ASP A 68 10.34 -11.69 7.45
CA ASP A 68 10.67 -12.32 6.16
C ASP A 68 10.88 -11.28 5.05
N ALA A 69 9.79 -10.64 4.62
CA ALA A 69 9.79 -9.63 3.57
C ALA A 69 8.80 -8.50 3.92
N PRO A 70 9.09 -7.23 3.58
CA PRO A 70 8.11 -6.18 3.72
C PRO A 70 6.86 -6.50 2.87
N VAL A 71 5.67 -6.30 3.43
CA VAL A 71 4.40 -6.65 2.80
C VAL A 71 3.59 -5.40 2.54
N LEU A 72 3.08 -5.26 1.32
CA LEU A 72 2.07 -4.28 0.95
C LEU A 72 0.73 -4.98 0.71
N GLU A 73 -0.26 -4.66 1.55
CA GLU A 73 -1.62 -5.19 1.42
C GLU A 73 -2.48 -4.21 0.62
N VAL A 74 -3.08 -4.72 -0.46
CA VAL A 74 -3.96 -3.95 -1.33
C VAL A 74 -5.32 -4.63 -1.38
N GLY A 75 -6.31 -3.98 -0.78
CA GLY A 75 -7.68 -4.46 -0.71
C GLY A 75 -8.65 -3.59 -1.50
N PRO A 76 -9.90 -4.05 -1.68
CA PRO A 76 -10.90 -3.36 -2.50
C PRO A 76 -11.35 -2.00 -1.96
N CYS A 77 -11.09 -1.71 -0.68
CA CYS A 77 -11.50 -0.48 0.00
C CYS A 77 -10.38 0.58 0.09
N GLY A 78 -9.41 0.57 -0.83
CA GLY A 78 -8.31 1.55 -0.86
C GLY A 78 -7.02 1.10 -0.16
N GLY A 79 -7.03 -0.05 0.53
CA GLY A 79 -5.84 -0.71 1.07
C GLY A 79 -4.92 0.22 1.89
N MET A 80 -3.64 -0.15 1.96
CA MET A 80 -2.59 0.67 2.57
C MET A 80 -1.82 1.48 1.53
N ALA A 81 -2.45 1.77 0.39
CA ALA A 81 -1.75 2.25 -0.78
C ALA A 81 -2.68 3.08 -1.66
N ILE A 82 -2.39 4.38 -1.77
CA ILE A 82 -3.22 5.35 -2.48
C ILE A 82 -2.41 6.04 -3.59
N PRO A 83 -3.06 6.49 -4.67
CA PRO A 83 -2.41 7.35 -5.66
C PRO A 83 -1.73 8.54 -4.97
N LEU A 84 -0.52 8.88 -5.40
CA LEU A 84 0.17 10.06 -4.88
C LEU A 84 -0.57 11.34 -5.31
N GLU A 85 -1.21 11.33 -6.48
CA GLU A 85 -2.10 12.39 -6.93
C GLU A 85 -3.30 12.51 -5.98
N GLY A 86 -3.45 13.70 -5.36
CA GLY A 86 -4.52 13.98 -4.40
C GLY A 86 -4.20 13.58 -2.96
N ALA A 87 -3.05 12.95 -2.69
CA ALA A 87 -2.61 12.68 -1.32
C ALA A 87 -2.12 13.97 -0.64
N ASP A 88 -2.57 14.24 0.59
CA ASP A 88 -2.06 15.36 1.42
C ASP A 88 -0.73 14.98 2.10
N VAL A 89 0.34 14.95 1.30
CA VAL A 89 1.69 14.61 1.77
C VAL A 89 2.19 15.62 2.81
N ASP A 90 1.85 16.90 2.67
CA ASP A 90 2.26 17.94 3.61
C ASP A 90 1.54 17.79 4.96
N GLY A 91 0.23 17.49 4.94
CA GLY A 91 -0.53 17.12 6.13
C GLY A 91 0.05 15.88 6.82
N LEU A 92 0.40 14.85 6.05
CA LEU A 92 1.09 13.67 6.57
C LEU A 92 2.44 14.01 7.22
N LEU A 93 3.28 14.79 6.55
CA LEU A 93 4.60 15.17 7.08
C LEU A 93 4.48 16.04 8.34
N ARG A 94 3.48 16.90 8.41
CA ARG A 94 3.16 17.69 9.61
C ARG A 94 2.74 16.77 10.76
N CYS A 95 1.74 15.91 10.53
CA CYS A 95 1.28 14.90 11.47
C CYS A 95 2.45 14.05 12.01
N HIS A 96 3.33 13.58 11.12
CA HIS A 96 4.51 12.80 11.50
C HIS A 96 5.48 13.57 12.41
N ARG A 97 5.68 14.87 12.16
CA ARG A 97 6.65 15.70 12.90
C ARG A 97 6.11 16.25 14.21
N THR A 98 4.83 16.62 14.25
CA THR A 98 4.24 17.38 15.37
C THR A 98 3.12 16.64 16.10
N GLY A 99 2.58 15.56 15.51
CA GLY A 99 1.36 14.90 15.99
C GLY A 99 0.06 15.63 15.64
N ASP A 100 0.14 16.78 14.96
CA ASP A 100 -1.02 17.53 14.48
C ASP A 100 -1.52 16.93 13.16
N CYS A 101 -2.48 16.02 13.25
CA CYS A 101 -2.95 15.23 12.12
C CYS A 101 -4.27 15.78 11.56
N PRO A 102 -4.42 15.84 10.22
CA PRO A 102 -5.68 16.25 9.61
C PRO A 102 -6.80 15.28 10.03
N PRO A 103 -8.04 15.76 10.15
CA PRO A 103 -9.18 14.90 10.39
C PRO A 103 -9.31 13.88 9.26
N MET A 104 -9.54 12.62 9.62
CA MET A 104 -9.79 11.52 8.69
C MET A 104 -11.23 11.52 8.16
#